data_AF-A0A2Z6SN13-F1
#
_entry.id   AF-A0A2Z6SN13-F1
#
_cell.length_a   1.000
_cell.length_b   1.000
_cell.length_c   1.000
_cell.angle_alpha   90.00
_cell.angle_beta   90.00
_cell.angle_gamma   90.00
#
_symmetry.space_group_name_H-M   'P 1'
#
loop_
_entity.id
_entity.type
_entity.pdbx_description
1 polymer ?
#
loop_
_entity_poly.entity_id
_entity_poly.type
_entity_poly.pdbx_seq_one_letter_code
_entity_poly.pdbx_strand_id
1 'polypeptide(L)'
;MIYSERYLSDMERSLNCLILGETTFDNIFTLDICTKNIIDNKMINKSQLKVSHLKALIWNKKTHVGKFKVKDPDSLNLWKVDISEIDEDKLKYVSVEKDIEDKLGGKILRPGKFYSTYFPDDEKPTENVRIIVVLPLI
;
A
#
# COMPACT_ATOMS: atom_id res chain seq x y z
N MET A 1 34.11 -3.33 -16.97
CA MET A 1 33.53 -4.03 -15.81
C MET A 1 33.44 -3.03 -14.68
N ILE A 2 32.30 -2.37 -14.50
CA ILE A 2 32.00 -1.61 -13.28
C ILE A 2 30.58 -2.03 -12.94
N TYR A 3 30.47 -2.99 -12.01
CA TYR A 3 29.21 -3.28 -11.37
C TYR A 3 28.77 -1.99 -10.69
N SER A 4 27.66 -1.41 -11.16
CA SER A 4 26.96 -0.35 -10.46
C SER A 4 26.72 -0.83 -9.03
N GLU A 5 27.23 -0.11 -8.05
CA GLU A 5 26.79 -0.24 -6.66
C GLU A 5 25.26 -0.16 -6.67
N ARG A 6 24.59 -1.31 -6.50
CA ARG A 6 23.19 -1.30 -6.09
C ARG A 6 23.22 -0.61 -4.74
N TYR A 7 22.80 0.65 -4.69
CA TYR A 7 22.43 1.28 -3.43
C TYR A 7 21.40 0.36 -2.77
N LEU A 8 21.85 -0.44 -1.81
CA LEU A 8 20.98 -1.22 -0.94
C LEU A 8 20.27 -0.18 -0.08
N SER A 9 19.08 0.22 -0.48
CA SER A 9 18.22 1.03 0.37
C SER A 9 17.73 0.13 1.50
N ASP A 10 18.11 0.44 2.73
CA ASP A 10 17.61 -0.32 3.87
C ASP A 10 16.09 -0.19 3.96
N MET A 11 15.42 -1.34 4.14
CA MET A 11 13.99 -1.38 4.43
C MET A 11 13.76 -0.74 5.80
N GLU A 12 12.92 0.30 5.86
CA GLU A 12 12.57 0.92 7.14
C GLU A 12 11.23 0.41 7.67
N ARG A 13 10.31 0.08 6.76
CA ARG A 13 8.97 -0.35 7.15
C ARG A 13 8.35 -1.24 6.09
N SER A 14 7.53 -2.18 6.55
CA SER A 14 6.69 -3.02 5.72
C SER A 14 5.23 -2.72 6.04
N LEU A 15 4.38 -2.68 5.01
CA LEU A 15 2.94 -2.44 5.11
C LEU A 15 2.19 -3.58 4.46
N ASN A 16 1.41 -4.30 5.27
CA ASN A 16 0.52 -5.33 4.76
C ASN A 16 -0.65 -4.70 4.02
N CYS A 17 -0.79 -5.07 2.77
CA CYS A 17 -1.78 -4.55 1.83
C CYS A 17 -2.73 -5.68 1.43
N LEU A 18 -4.01 -5.33 1.24
CA LEU A 18 -5.04 -6.24 0.76
C LEU A 18 -5.81 -5.57 -0.37
N ILE A 19 -6.27 -6.34 -1.37
CA ILE A 19 -7.11 -5.80 -2.44
C ILE A 19 -8.56 -5.85 -1.96
N LEU A 20 -9.36 -4.81 -2.26
CA LEU A 20 -10.79 -4.83 -1.94
C LEU A 20 -11.48 -6.05 -2.57
N GLY A 21 -12.29 -6.75 -1.76
CA GLY A 21 -12.96 -7.98 -2.14
C GLY A 21 -12.22 -9.26 -1.74
N GLU A 22 -10.93 -9.16 -1.40
CA GLU A 22 -10.22 -10.26 -0.74
C GLU A 22 -10.65 -10.35 0.72
N THR A 23 -10.95 -11.57 1.18
CA THR A 23 -11.53 -11.79 2.52
C THR A 23 -10.62 -12.57 3.46
N THR A 24 -9.37 -12.81 3.06
CA THR A 24 -8.44 -13.62 3.85
C THR A 24 -7.03 -13.04 3.93
N PHE A 25 -6.37 -13.31 5.06
CA PHE A 25 -4.99 -12.91 5.33
C PHE A 25 -3.98 -13.61 4.40
N ASP A 26 -4.31 -14.80 3.88
CA ASP A 26 -3.48 -15.49 2.89
C ASP A 26 -3.29 -14.69 1.58
N ASN A 27 -4.20 -13.76 1.29
CA ASN A 27 -4.15 -12.91 0.10
C ASN A 27 -3.44 -11.57 0.32
N ILE A 28 -2.94 -11.32 1.54
CA ILE A 28 -2.14 -10.15 1.86
C ILE A 28 -0.86 -10.15 1.02
N PHE A 29 -0.42 -8.95 0.67
CA PHE A 29 0.91 -8.74 0.15
C PHE A 29 1.56 -7.59 0.87
N THR A 30 2.87 -7.72 1.05
CA THR A 30 3.64 -6.70 1.73
C THR A 30 4.12 -5.63 0.76
N LEU A 31 4.04 -4.36 1.14
CA LEU A 31 4.70 -3.25 0.48
C LEU A 31 5.85 -2.76 1.37
N ASP A 32 7.07 -2.86 0.88
CA ASP A 32 8.25 -2.37 1.59
C ASP A 32 8.48 -0.90 1.28
N ILE A 33 8.70 -0.12 2.33
CA ILE A 33 9.08 1.29 2.29
C ILE A 33 10.52 1.38 2.77
N CYS A 34 11.41 1.73 1.86
CA CYS A 34 12.83 1.85 2.14
C CYS A 34 13.21 3.30 2.48
N THR A 35 14.41 3.50 3.01
CA THR A 35 15.03 4.84 3.16
C THR A 35 14.96 5.65 1.87
N LYS A 36 15.22 4.99 0.73
CA LYS A 36 15.18 5.54 -0.63
C LYS A 36 14.39 4.58 -1.53
N ASN A 37 13.42 5.12 -2.26
CA ASN A 37 12.49 4.33 -3.07
C ASN A 37 12.61 4.75 -4.53
N ILE A 38 12.65 3.78 -5.45
CA ILE A 38 12.72 4.05 -6.89
C ILE A 38 11.30 4.12 -7.44
N ILE A 39 10.93 5.28 -7.98
CA ILE A 39 9.60 5.57 -8.52
C ILE A 39 9.80 6.32 -9.83
N ASP A 40 9.30 5.76 -10.92
CA ASP A 40 9.51 6.29 -12.28
C ASP A 40 10.98 6.61 -12.58
N ASN A 41 11.88 5.68 -12.24
CA ASN A 41 13.34 5.79 -12.34
C ASN A 41 13.97 6.94 -11.54
N LYS A 42 13.22 7.56 -10.61
CA LYS A 42 13.71 8.58 -9.70
C LYS A 42 13.84 8.02 -8.30
N MET A 43 14.92 8.41 -7.62
CA MET A 43 15.14 8.06 -6.23
C MET A 43 14.47 9.09 -5.33
N ILE A 44 13.53 8.64 -4.49
CA ILE A 44 12.76 9.49 -3.58
C ILE A 44 12.99 9.02 -2.15
N ASN A 45 13.41 9.93 -1.28
CA ASN A 45 13.58 9.63 0.14
C ASN A 45 12.22 9.36 0.80
N LYS A 46 12.18 8.47 1.79
CA LYS A 46 10.95 8.16 2.54
C LYS A 46 10.24 9.41 3.07
N SER A 47 10.98 10.37 3.62
CA SER A 47 10.45 11.63 4.16
C SER A 47 9.73 12.49 3.12
N GLN A 48 9.99 12.25 1.82
CA GLN A 48 9.39 12.96 0.70
C GLN A 48 8.33 12.11 -0.03
N LEU A 49 8.07 10.87 0.43
CA LEU A 49 7.05 10.04 -0.15
C LEU A 49 5.66 10.66 0.03
N LYS A 50 4.89 10.64 -1.04
CA LYS A 50 3.48 11.01 -1.07
C LYS A 50 2.64 9.77 -1.30
N VAL A 51 1.35 9.86 -1.07
CA VAL A 51 0.44 8.74 -1.34
C VAL A 51 0.42 8.37 -2.84
N SER A 52 0.57 9.31 -3.77
CA SER A 52 0.72 8.99 -5.20
C SER A 52 1.94 8.10 -5.48
N HIS A 53 3.05 8.35 -4.79
CA HIS A 53 4.23 7.49 -4.83
C HIS A 53 3.94 6.07 -4.32
N LEU A 54 3.14 5.93 -3.24
CA LEU A 54 2.69 4.63 -2.77
C LEU A 54 1.84 3.90 -3.82
N LYS A 55 0.94 4.60 -4.52
CA LYS A 55 0.15 4.01 -5.60
C LYS A 55 1.06 3.41 -6.68
N ALA A 56 2.08 4.15 -7.12
CA ALA A 56 3.05 3.66 -8.11
C ALA A 56 3.82 2.43 -7.62
N LEU A 57 4.29 2.42 -6.37
CA LEU A 57 5.01 1.26 -5.80
C LEU A 57 4.12 0.01 -5.72
N ILE A 58 2.87 0.16 -5.25
CA ILE A 58 1.89 -0.93 -5.19
C ILE A 58 1.58 -1.45 -6.59
N TRP A 59 1.32 -0.54 -7.53
CA TRP A 59 1.03 -0.87 -8.91
C TRP A 59 2.17 -1.67 -9.54
N ASN A 60 3.41 -1.17 -9.46
CA ASN A 60 4.61 -1.88 -9.95
C ASN A 60 4.71 -3.28 -9.34
N LYS A 61 4.51 -3.43 -8.03
CA LYS A 61 4.58 -4.74 -7.36
C LYS A 61 3.56 -5.75 -7.90
N LYS A 62 2.39 -5.28 -8.37
CA LYS A 62 1.26 -6.14 -8.77
C LYS A 62 1.05 -6.26 -10.28
N THR A 63 1.52 -5.31 -11.10
CA THR A 63 1.48 -5.43 -12.56
C THR A 63 2.47 -6.44 -13.08
N HIS A 64 3.64 -6.58 -12.45
CA HIS A 64 4.62 -7.62 -12.83
C HIS A 64 4.07 -9.06 -12.66
N VAL A 65 3.06 -9.26 -11.82
CA VAL A 65 2.37 -10.56 -11.62
C VAL A 65 1.02 -10.65 -12.35
N GLY A 66 0.68 -9.68 -13.21
CA GLY A 66 -0.54 -9.69 -14.01
C GLY A 66 -1.85 -9.57 -13.22
N LYS A 67 -1.80 -9.30 -11.91
CA LYS A 67 -2.98 -9.17 -11.05
C LYS A 67 -3.71 -7.84 -11.25
N PHE A 68 -3.01 -6.79 -11.65
CA PHE A 68 -3.61 -5.50 -11.96
C PHE A 68 -3.73 -5.33 -13.49
N LYS A 69 -4.96 -5.29 -14.00
CA LYS A 69 -5.25 -4.87 -15.39
C LYS A 69 -5.34 -3.34 -15.56
N VAL A 70 -4.97 -2.62 -14.52
CA VAL A 70 -5.03 -1.17 -14.42
C VAL A 70 -3.85 -0.56 -15.16
N LYS A 71 -4.10 0.41 -16.06
CA LYS A 71 -3.04 1.05 -16.87
C LYS A 71 -2.34 2.20 -16.16
N ASP A 72 -3.01 2.84 -15.21
CA ASP A 72 -2.53 4.05 -14.54
C ASP A 72 -2.54 3.86 -13.01
N PRO A 73 -1.39 3.93 -12.31
CA PRO A 73 -1.34 3.83 -10.86
C PRO A 73 -2.21 4.88 -10.16
N ASP A 74 -2.42 6.06 -10.74
CA ASP A 74 -3.19 7.13 -10.10
C ASP A 74 -4.69 6.80 -9.96
N SER A 75 -5.18 5.84 -10.74
CA SER A 75 -6.56 5.34 -10.67
C SER A 75 -6.86 4.45 -9.45
N LEU A 76 -5.82 3.99 -8.73
CA LEU A 76 -5.98 3.22 -7.51
C LEU A 76 -6.49 4.10 -6.37
N ASN A 77 -7.51 3.69 -5.62
CA ASN A 77 -7.83 4.31 -4.33
C ASN A 77 -7.17 3.49 -3.21
N LEU A 78 -6.56 4.19 -2.25
CA LEU A 78 -5.89 3.55 -1.12
C LEU A 78 -6.57 3.99 0.16
N TRP A 79 -6.86 3.04 1.04
CA TRP A 79 -7.48 3.28 2.34
C TRP A 79 -6.58 2.78 3.45
N LYS A 80 -6.29 3.62 4.44
CA LYS A 80 -5.64 3.19 5.68
C LYS A 80 -6.66 2.46 6.53
N VAL A 81 -6.29 1.27 7.00
CA VAL A 81 -7.03 0.48 7.98
C VAL A 81 -6.06 -0.04 9.05
N ASP A 82 -6.60 -0.76 10.02
CA ASP A 82 -5.81 -1.47 11.03
C ASP A 82 -6.55 -2.75 11.45
N ILE A 83 -6.47 -3.79 10.61
CA ILE A 83 -7.23 -5.03 10.79
C ILE A 83 -6.27 -6.15 11.20
N SER A 84 -6.48 -6.69 12.39
CA SER A 84 -5.75 -7.86 12.88
C SER A 84 -6.34 -9.16 12.34
N GLU A 85 -5.58 -10.24 12.39
CA GLU A 85 -6.06 -11.57 11.95
C GLU A 85 -7.29 -12.04 12.74
N ILE A 86 -7.40 -11.64 14.02
CA ILE A 86 -8.57 -11.92 14.88
C ILE A 86 -9.85 -11.29 14.31
N ASP A 87 -9.72 -10.19 13.56
CA ASP A 87 -10.82 -9.44 12.95
C ASP A 87 -11.00 -9.76 11.45
N GLU A 88 -10.39 -10.84 10.94
CA GLU A 88 -10.47 -11.26 9.53
C GLU A 88 -11.91 -11.42 9.04
N ASP A 89 -12.81 -11.87 9.91
CA ASP A 89 -14.23 -12.08 9.60
C ASP A 89 -14.93 -10.79 9.13
N LYS A 90 -14.49 -9.61 9.59
CA LYS A 90 -15.01 -8.31 9.13
C LYS A 90 -14.80 -8.10 7.64
N LEU A 91 -13.74 -8.65 7.06
CA LEU A 91 -13.41 -8.52 5.63
C LEU A 91 -14.48 -9.15 4.72
N LYS A 92 -15.19 -10.18 5.20
CA LYS A 92 -16.27 -10.85 4.45
C LYS A 92 -17.42 -9.93 4.09
N TYR A 93 -17.57 -8.82 4.82
CA TYR A 93 -18.62 -7.84 4.62
C TYR A 93 -18.13 -6.58 3.89
N VAL A 94 -16.92 -6.58 3.32
CA VAL A 94 -16.32 -5.39 2.70
C VAL A 94 -16.19 -5.61 1.20
N SER A 95 -17.14 -5.03 0.45
CA SER A 95 -17.28 -5.22 -1.00
C SER A 95 -17.14 -3.92 -1.81
N VAL A 96 -17.46 -2.78 -1.19
CA VAL A 96 -17.37 -1.45 -1.80
C VAL A 96 -16.57 -0.50 -0.92
N GLU A 97 -16.09 0.61 -1.47
CA GLU A 97 -15.29 1.58 -0.70
C GLU A 97 -16.00 2.09 0.56
N LYS A 98 -17.33 2.29 0.47
CA LYS A 98 -18.13 2.73 1.61
C LYS A 98 -18.08 1.73 2.79
N ASP A 99 -17.99 0.43 2.51
CA ASP A 99 -17.85 -0.58 3.57
C ASP A 99 -16.52 -0.44 4.32
N ILE A 100 -15.45 0.03 3.64
CA ILE A 100 -14.15 0.26 4.28
C ILE A 100 -14.27 1.37 5.33
N GLU A 101 -14.99 2.44 5.01
CA GLU A 101 -15.26 3.53 5.96
C GLU A 101 -16.18 3.06 7.09
N ASP A 102 -17.37 2.54 6.74
CA ASP A 102 -18.44 2.26 7.69
C ASP A 102 -18.14 1.06 8.61
N LYS A 103 -17.46 0.02 8.11
CA LYS A 103 -17.25 -1.24 8.83
C LYS A 103 -15.84 -1.42 9.38
N LEU A 104 -14.84 -0.83 8.72
CA LEU A 104 -13.44 -0.94 9.12
C LEU A 104 -12.90 0.36 9.74
N GLY A 105 -13.69 1.44 9.77
CA GLY A 105 -13.22 2.75 10.23
C GLY A 105 -12.08 3.31 9.37
N GLY A 106 -12.03 2.90 8.10
CA GLY A 106 -10.95 3.22 7.20
C GLY A 106 -10.87 4.70 6.86
N LYS A 107 -9.66 5.16 6.53
CA LYS A 107 -9.40 6.54 6.12
C LYS A 107 -8.80 6.59 4.73
N ILE A 108 -9.44 7.31 3.82
CA ILE A 108 -8.90 7.50 2.46
C ILE A 108 -7.55 8.21 2.48
N LEU A 109 -6.57 7.63 1.77
CA LEU A 109 -5.25 8.21 1.58
C LEU A 109 -5.30 9.19 0.41
N ARG A 110 -5.05 10.48 0.69
CA ARG A 110 -5.12 11.52 -0.33
C ARG A 110 -3.80 11.60 -1.11
N PRO A 111 -3.80 11.51 -2.46
CA PRO A 111 -2.58 11.38 -3.28
C PRO A 111 -1.49 12.41 -2.99
N GLY A 112 -1.88 13.68 -2.79
CA GLY A 112 -0.95 14.78 -2.57
C GLY A 112 -0.38 14.88 -1.15
N LYS A 113 -0.90 14.11 -0.19
CA LYS A 113 -0.42 14.11 1.20
C LYS A 113 0.83 13.25 1.34
N PHE A 114 1.67 13.60 2.31
CA PHE A 114 2.84 12.80 2.65
C PHE A 114 2.42 11.46 3.23
N TYR A 115 3.22 10.44 2.93
CA TYR A 115 3.11 9.11 3.51
C TYR A 115 3.08 9.16 5.05
N SER A 116 3.99 9.95 5.63
CA SER A 116 4.14 10.10 7.09
C SER A 116 2.91 10.75 7.77
N THR A 117 2.02 11.40 7.03
CA THR A 117 0.73 11.89 7.58
C THR A 117 -0.17 10.75 8.05
N TYR A 118 -0.02 9.57 7.45
CA TYR A 118 -0.87 8.41 7.71
C TYR A 118 -0.12 7.29 8.44
N PHE A 119 1.19 7.21 8.24
CA PHE A 119 2.06 6.18 8.79
C PHE A 119 3.30 6.86 9.39
N PRO A 120 3.19 7.43 10.59
CA PRO A 120 4.28 8.17 11.20
C PRO A 120 5.42 7.22 11.61
N ASP A 121 6.62 7.77 11.76
CA ASP A 121 7.85 6.97 11.94
C ASP A 121 7.94 6.32 13.34
N ASP A 122 7.25 6.87 14.33
CA ASP A 122 7.15 6.34 15.70
C ASP A 122 6.08 5.25 15.84
N GLU A 123 5.31 4.98 14.79
CA GLU A 123 4.32 3.91 14.80
C GLU A 123 5.00 2.54 14.80
N LYS A 124 4.62 1.70 15.76
CA LYS A 124 5.17 0.35 15.92
C LYS A 124 4.89 -0.52 14.68
N PRO A 125 5.81 -1.42 14.31
CA PRO A 125 5.52 -2.48 13.36
C PRO A 125 4.36 -3.35 13.84
N THR A 126 3.57 -3.83 12.89
CA THR A 126 2.40 -4.68 13.13
C THR A 126 2.16 -5.55 11.91
N GLU A 127 1.60 -6.74 12.14
CA GLU A 127 1.22 -7.72 11.11
C GLU A 127 -0.17 -7.45 10.53
N ASN A 128 -0.89 -6.47 11.06
CA ASN A 128 -2.24 -6.11 10.63
C ASN A 128 -2.27 -5.62 9.20
N VAL A 129 -3.39 -5.81 8.50
CA VAL A 129 -3.64 -5.10 7.24
C VAL A 129 -3.62 -3.60 7.52
N ARG A 130 -2.76 -2.89 6.79
CA ARG A 130 -2.53 -1.44 6.93
C ARG A 130 -3.16 -0.66 5.79
N ILE A 131 -3.25 -1.27 4.61
CA ILE A 131 -3.78 -0.63 3.39
C ILE A 131 -4.78 -1.57 2.70
N ILE A 132 -5.96 -1.05 2.37
CA ILE A 132 -6.84 -1.65 1.37
C ILE A 132 -6.66 -0.90 0.05
N VAL A 133 -6.40 -1.68 -1.01
CA VAL A 133 -6.20 -1.20 -2.39
C VAL A 133 -7.48 -1.44 -3.17
N VAL A 134 -8.05 -0.36 -3.68
CA VAL A 134 -9.26 -0.40 -4.50
C VAL A 134 -8.86 -0.17 -5.95
N LEU A 135 -9.26 -1.11 -6.80
CA LEU A 135 -9.04 -1.02 -8.24
C LEU A 135 -10.19 -0.23 -8.89
N PRO A 136 -9.95 0.55 -9.95
CA PRO A 136 -11.02 1.17 -10.71
C PRO A 136 -11.93 0.09 -11.32
N LEU A 137 -13.23 0.34 -11.34
CA LEU A 137 -14.17 -0.46 -12.10
C LEU A 137 -13.86 -0.28 -13.60
N ILE A 138 -13.60 -1.39 -14.29
CA ILE A 138 -13.33 -1.45 -15.75
C ILE A 138 -14.66 -1.53 -16.50
#